data_AF-A0A2J6IZV1-F1
#
_entry.id   AF-A0A2J6IZV1-F1
#
_cell.length_a   1.000
_cell.length_b   1.000
_cell.length_c   1.000
_cell.angle_alpha   90.00
_cell.angle_beta   90.00
_cell.angle_gamma   90.00
#
_symmetry.space_group_name_H-M   'P 1'
#
loop_
_entity.id
_entity.type
_entity.pdbx_description
1 polymer ?
#
loop_
_entity_poly.entity_id
_entity_poly.type
_entity_poly.pdbx_seq_one_letter_code
_entity_poly.pdbx_strand_id
1 'polypeptide(L)'
;MTTPFTEQDLAAIEQREIPVAEAVRQFELLKSGASFIRLERPCTPGDGILRLTPEENTDLLVAFDEAVSRFTRFVPASGAASRMFAGLFPDNFDSDRINQLRHNLESFPFYPVLCRVAEKPLFELDDEQLVTLLLTESGLGLAGKPKGLLPLHRGEGYNRTAFAEHLHEGGALNINRFHFTVSPEHRAMFDQQLQQVTGELGKSPEVGFSIQHPQTDTIALDLESGLPLHDDAGNLVFRPAGHGALLTNLEQCDGDLVLIRNIDNVAPEHLQSPYRDWTRLLGGLLVDTQKQVFHWLELLDQAPGAEELAAAATFTEQTFGRRVDENVLGEQLIDQLRHLLDRPIRICGMVPVSGHPGGGPFWTGDAVGQVSPQIIEGVQIDPDDEQQQELLAASTHFNPVNIACSLRDRHGKPYRLQEMVDEKTSLVTG
;
A
#
# COMPACT_ATOMS: atom_id res chain seq x y z
N MET A 1 -6.80 33.63 -15.85
CA MET A 1 -7.22 33.09 -14.55
C MET A 1 -6.12 33.46 -13.57
N THR A 2 -6.43 34.19 -12.50
CA THR A 2 -5.46 34.50 -11.44
C THR A 2 -5.13 33.20 -10.71
N THR A 3 -3.88 32.75 -10.81
CA THR A 3 -3.39 31.56 -10.09
C THR A 3 -3.17 31.92 -8.62
N PRO A 4 -3.39 31.00 -7.66
CA PRO A 4 -3.07 31.24 -6.25
C PRO A 4 -1.55 31.28 -5.99
N PHE A 5 -0.77 30.90 -6.99
CA PHE A 5 0.68 30.79 -6.97
C PHE A 5 1.36 32.06 -7.47
N THR A 6 2.43 32.47 -6.81
CA THR A 6 3.37 33.50 -7.28
C THR A 6 4.22 33.01 -8.45
N GLU A 7 4.98 33.89 -9.11
CA GLU A 7 5.92 33.47 -10.17
C GLU A 7 7.01 32.53 -9.64
N GLN A 8 7.47 32.74 -8.41
CA GLN A 8 8.44 31.85 -7.75
C GLN A 8 7.83 30.47 -7.49
N ASP A 9 6.57 30.40 -7.08
CA ASP A 9 5.85 29.14 -6.87
C ASP A 9 5.68 28.37 -8.18
N LEU A 10 5.29 29.06 -9.26
CA LEU A 10 5.14 28.43 -10.58
C LEU A 10 6.47 27.84 -11.08
N ALA A 11 7.59 28.55 -10.86
CA ALA A 11 8.92 28.03 -11.18
C ALA A 11 9.27 26.79 -10.34
N ALA A 12 8.93 26.77 -9.05
CA ALA A 12 9.16 25.63 -8.16
C ALA A 12 8.28 24.41 -8.51
N ILE A 13 7.04 24.64 -8.95
CA ILE A 13 6.10 23.62 -9.44
C ILE A 13 6.62 23.01 -10.75
N GLU A 14 7.06 23.84 -11.70
CA GLU A 14 7.61 23.39 -12.98
C GLU A 14 8.92 22.62 -12.81
N GLN A 15 9.80 23.04 -11.90
CA GLN A 15 11.03 22.29 -11.56
C GLN A 15 10.76 20.88 -11.01
N ARG A 16 9.60 20.66 -10.40
CA ARG A 16 9.15 19.33 -9.94
C ARG A 16 8.38 18.54 -11.01
N GLU A 17 8.25 19.09 -12.21
CA GLU A 17 7.50 18.51 -13.33
C GLU A 17 6.00 18.33 -13.01
N ILE A 18 5.45 19.08 -12.06
CA ILE A 18 4.02 19.08 -11.74
C ILE A 18 3.30 19.98 -12.74
N PRO A 19 2.30 19.49 -13.50
CA PRO A 19 1.51 20.36 -14.36
C PRO A 19 0.82 21.46 -13.53
N VAL A 20 0.92 22.72 -13.95
CA VAL A 20 0.30 23.85 -13.21
C VAL A 20 -1.19 23.63 -12.97
N ALA A 21 -1.90 23.02 -13.92
CA ALA A 21 -3.31 22.66 -13.76
C ALA A 21 -3.56 21.67 -12.62
N GLU A 22 -2.63 20.73 -12.40
CA GLU A 22 -2.70 19.77 -11.28
C GLU A 22 -2.44 20.47 -9.95
N ALA A 23 -1.44 21.36 -9.87
CA ALA A 23 -1.20 22.16 -8.66
C ALA A 23 -2.41 23.03 -8.30
N VAL A 24 -3.07 23.64 -9.29
CA VAL A 24 -4.32 24.41 -9.07
C VAL A 24 -5.44 23.48 -8.60
N ARG A 25 -5.58 22.28 -9.18
CA ARG A 25 -6.58 21.28 -8.74
C ARG A 25 -6.36 20.88 -7.28
N GLN A 26 -5.13 20.58 -6.89
CA GLN A 26 -4.75 20.27 -5.51
C GLN A 26 -5.07 21.41 -4.56
N PHE A 27 -4.77 22.65 -4.95
CA PHE A 27 -5.10 23.84 -4.16
C PHE A 27 -6.59 23.98 -3.89
N GLU A 28 -7.41 23.89 -4.95
CA GLU A 28 -8.86 24.01 -4.80
C GLU A 28 -9.43 22.87 -3.94
N LEU A 29 -8.90 21.65 -4.10
CA LEU A 29 -9.31 20.50 -3.29
C LEU A 29 -8.98 20.68 -1.80
N LEU A 30 -7.76 21.10 -1.49
CA LEU A 30 -7.34 21.36 -0.10
C LEU A 30 -8.14 22.52 0.51
N LYS A 31 -8.45 23.54 -0.29
CA LYS A 31 -9.22 24.70 0.14
C LYS A 31 -10.71 24.39 0.35
N SER A 32 -11.29 23.50 -0.46
CA SER A 32 -12.68 23.06 -0.28
C SER A 32 -12.87 22.17 0.96
N GLY A 33 -11.79 21.68 1.55
CA GLY A 33 -11.81 20.73 2.66
C GLY A 33 -11.88 19.28 2.19
N ALA A 34 -11.60 18.34 3.11
CA ALA A 34 -11.70 16.91 2.82
C ALA A 34 -13.16 16.53 2.51
N SER A 35 -13.38 15.82 1.40
CA SER A 35 -14.66 15.15 1.17
C SER A 35 -14.70 13.90 2.05
N PHE A 36 -15.38 13.98 3.18
CA PHE A 36 -15.60 12.80 4.03
C PHE A 36 -16.45 11.76 3.30
N ILE A 37 -16.09 10.50 3.49
CA ILE A 37 -16.78 9.34 2.93
C ILE A 37 -17.90 8.97 3.90
N ARG A 38 -19.11 8.82 3.36
CA ARG A 38 -20.26 8.32 4.11
C ARG A 38 -20.22 6.79 4.16
N LEU A 39 -20.06 6.26 5.36
CA LEU A 39 -20.17 4.85 5.68
C LEU A 39 -21.65 4.44 5.74
N GLU A 40 -21.99 3.32 5.13
CA GLU A 40 -23.28 2.66 5.30
C GLU A 40 -23.24 1.71 6.50
N ARG A 41 -22.18 0.89 6.59
CA ARG A 41 -21.95 -0.11 7.65
C ARG A 41 -20.57 -0.79 7.52
N PRO A 42 -19.98 -1.31 8.61
CA PRO A 42 -18.75 -2.09 8.54
C PRO A 42 -18.96 -3.40 7.77
N CYS A 43 -17.92 -3.84 7.04
CA CYS A 43 -17.89 -5.20 6.51
C CYS A 43 -17.59 -6.19 7.63
N THR A 44 -18.26 -7.34 7.61
CA THR A 44 -18.10 -8.43 8.58
C THR A 44 -18.03 -9.78 7.86
N PRO A 45 -17.57 -10.87 8.52
CA PRO A 45 -17.56 -12.19 7.89
C PRO A 45 -18.95 -12.62 7.41
N GLY A 46 -19.06 -12.94 6.12
CA GLY A 46 -20.34 -13.24 5.45
C GLY A 46 -21.04 -12.02 4.87
N ASP A 47 -20.47 -10.83 5.04
CA ASP A 47 -21.06 -9.57 4.63
C ASP A 47 -19.98 -8.52 4.27
N GLY A 48 -19.51 -8.59 3.03
CA GLY A 48 -18.38 -7.81 2.53
C GLY A 48 -17.00 -8.40 2.86
N ILE A 49 -16.92 -9.36 3.78
CA ILE A 49 -15.72 -10.19 4.02
C ILE A 49 -16.04 -11.65 3.71
N LEU A 50 -15.41 -12.19 2.66
CA LEU A 50 -15.45 -13.61 2.35
C LEU A 50 -14.67 -14.41 3.39
N ARG A 51 -15.27 -15.49 3.90
CA ARG A 51 -14.60 -16.43 4.81
C ARG A 51 -14.37 -17.75 4.09
N LEU A 52 -13.12 -18.04 3.78
CA LEU A 52 -12.73 -19.29 3.14
C LEU A 52 -12.95 -20.51 4.04
N THR A 53 -13.44 -21.58 3.44
CA THR A 53 -13.59 -22.90 4.05
C THR A 53 -12.38 -23.79 3.77
N PRO A 54 -12.11 -24.81 4.59
CA PRO A 54 -11.02 -25.76 4.35
C PRO A 54 -11.09 -26.45 2.98
N GLU A 55 -12.31 -26.69 2.48
CA GLU A 55 -12.54 -27.33 1.18
C GLU A 55 -12.07 -26.42 0.03
N GLU A 56 -12.46 -25.15 0.04
CA GLU A 56 -12.07 -24.15 -0.97
C GLU A 56 -10.54 -23.93 -0.99
N ASN A 57 -9.89 -24.03 0.17
CA ASN A 57 -8.45 -23.78 0.28
C ASN A 57 -7.61 -24.66 -0.65
N THR A 58 -8.01 -25.91 -0.89
CA THR A 58 -7.19 -26.84 -1.70
C THR A 58 -7.09 -26.35 -3.14
N ASP A 59 -8.23 -26.01 -3.75
CA ASP A 59 -8.28 -25.57 -5.15
C ASP A 59 -7.61 -24.20 -5.33
N LEU A 60 -7.75 -23.31 -4.35
CA LEU A 60 -7.08 -22.01 -4.37
C LEU A 60 -5.56 -22.15 -4.28
N LEU A 61 -5.04 -23.05 -3.44
CA LEU A 61 -3.60 -23.30 -3.35
C LEU A 61 -3.05 -23.86 -4.68
N VAL A 62 -3.79 -24.76 -5.33
CA VAL A 62 -3.43 -25.28 -6.66
C VAL A 62 -3.43 -24.14 -7.69
N ALA A 63 -4.48 -23.31 -7.72
CA ALA A 63 -4.58 -22.19 -8.64
C ALA A 63 -3.42 -21.19 -8.47
N PHE A 64 -2.97 -20.95 -7.24
CA PHE A 64 -1.78 -20.15 -6.97
C PHE A 64 -0.52 -20.81 -7.53
N ASP A 65 -0.28 -22.08 -7.21
CA ASP A 65 0.93 -22.79 -7.61
C ASP A 65 1.08 -22.87 -9.14
N GLU A 66 -0.03 -23.04 -9.87
CA GLU A 66 -0.07 -23.02 -11.34
C GLU A 66 0.25 -21.62 -11.91
N ALA A 67 -0.18 -20.57 -11.22
CA ALA A 67 -0.06 -19.19 -11.68
C ALA A 67 1.16 -18.45 -11.10
N VAL A 68 1.95 -19.06 -10.20
CA VAL A 68 2.99 -18.39 -9.40
C VAL A 68 4.00 -17.59 -10.24
N SER A 69 4.32 -18.09 -11.44
CA SER A 69 5.24 -17.43 -12.38
C SER A 69 4.71 -16.09 -12.94
N ARG A 70 3.39 -15.87 -12.88
CA ARG A 70 2.71 -14.64 -13.31
C ARG A 70 2.70 -13.56 -12.22
N PHE A 71 3.03 -13.92 -10.97
CA PHE A 71 2.99 -13.00 -9.85
C PHE A 71 4.25 -12.14 -9.76
N THR A 72 4.06 -10.83 -9.64
CA THR A 72 5.06 -9.86 -9.22
C THR A 72 4.77 -9.44 -7.78
N ARG A 73 5.76 -9.49 -6.89
CA ARG A 73 5.64 -8.87 -5.57
C ARG A 73 6.01 -7.39 -5.66
N PHE A 74 5.05 -6.52 -5.40
CA PHE A 74 5.22 -5.07 -5.42
C PHE A 74 5.30 -4.53 -3.98
N VAL A 75 6.38 -3.81 -3.66
CA VAL A 75 6.66 -3.35 -2.30
C VAL A 75 7.01 -1.85 -2.31
N PRO A 76 6.12 -0.98 -1.77
CA PRO A 76 6.48 0.42 -1.57
C PRO A 76 7.61 0.55 -0.53
N ALA A 77 8.77 1.05 -0.94
CA ALA A 77 9.98 1.09 -0.10
C ALA A 77 10.66 2.48 -0.06
N SER A 78 10.01 3.52 -0.59
CA SER A 78 10.52 4.89 -0.64
C SER A 78 10.49 5.62 0.71
N GLY A 79 9.76 5.09 1.70
CA GLY A 79 9.62 5.71 3.01
C GLY A 79 10.93 5.78 3.80
N ALA A 80 11.29 7.00 4.23
CA ALA A 80 12.40 7.23 5.16
C ALA A 80 12.09 6.64 6.55
N ALA A 81 13.10 6.09 7.21
CA ALA A 81 12.95 5.56 8.56
C ALA A 81 12.97 6.63 9.66
N SER A 82 13.35 7.87 9.34
CA SER A 82 13.59 8.95 10.32
C SER A 82 12.45 9.13 11.34
N ARG A 83 11.19 9.02 10.91
CA ARG A 83 10.01 9.08 11.80
C ARG A 83 9.97 7.97 12.85
N MET A 84 10.51 6.78 12.57
CA MET A 84 10.59 5.67 13.53
C MET A 84 11.49 6.01 14.72
N PHE A 85 12.48 6.88 14.49
CA PHE A 85 13.44 7.33 15.50
C PHE A 85 13.05 8.67 16.13
N ALA A 86 11.84 9.19 15.86
CA ALA A 86 11.34 10.37 16.55
C ALA A 86 11.33 10.15 18.07
N GLY A 87 11.72 11.17 18.84
CA GLY A 87 11.92 11.06 20.29
C GLY A 87 13.26 10.44 20.70
N LEU A 88 14.08 9.97 19.76
CA LEU A 88 15.43 9.49 20.04
C LEU A 88 16.52 10.46 19.61
N PHE A 89 16.23 11.57 18.92
CA PHE A 89 17.28 12.53 18.56
C PHE A 89 17.70 13.37 19.78
N PRO A 90 18.99 13.73 19.94
CA PRO A 90 19.46 14.50 21.10
C PRO A 90 18.68 15.78 21.38
N ASP A 91 18.26 16.49 20.33
CA ASP A 91 17.49 17.74 20.43
C ASP A 91 16.02 17.52 20.88
N ASN A 92 15.55 16.28 20.89
CA ASN A 92 14.17 15.91 21.22
C ASN A 92 14.11 14.53 21.89
N PHE A 93 14.88 14.36 22.98
CA PHE A 93 14.87 13.13 23.75
C PHE A 93 13.57 12.92 24.53
N ASP A 94 12.89 11.82 24.21
CA ASP A 94 11.84 11.22 25.01
C ASP A 94 12.48 10.17 25.94
N SER A 95 12.52 10.49 27.23
CA SER A 95 13.16 9.64 28.25
C SER A 95 12.55 8.25 28.33
N ASP A 96 11.23 8.12 28.12
CA ASP A 96 10.56 6.82 28.18
C ASP A 96 10.97 5.93 26.99
N ARG A 97 11.08 6.52 25.79
CA ARG A 97 11.57 5.81 24.60
C ARG A 97 13.01 5.35 24.76
N ILE A 98 13.90 6.19 25.30
CA ILE A 98 15.30 5.83 25.54
C ILE A 98 15.41 4.69 26.57
N ASN A 99 14.64 4.77 27.66
CA ASN A 99 14.59 3.70 28.66
C ASN A 99 14.09 2.38 28.05
N GLN A 100 13.06 2.43 27.20
CA GLN A 100 12.57 1.25 26.47
C GLN A 100 13.62 0.69 25.51
N LEU A 101 14.33 1.55 24.79
CA LEU A 101 15.43 1.16 23.90
C LEU A 101 16.53 0.45 24.69
N ARG A 102 16.99 1.03 25.80
CA ARG A 102 18.02 0.41 26.66
C ARG A 102 17.58 -0.93 27.21
N HIS A 103 16.35 -1.01 27.71
CA HIS A 103 15.80 -2.24 28.28
C HIS A 103 15.72 -3.38 27.25
N ASN A 104 15.44 -3.05 25.99
CA ASN A 104 15.26 -4.03 24.91
C ASN A 104 16.44 -4.11 23.95
N LEU A 105 17.57 -3.46 24.26
CA LEU A 105 18.65 -3.22 23.29
C LEU A 105 19.15 -4.50 22.64
N GLU A 106 19.30 -5.57 23.44
CA GLU A 106 19.79 -6.87 22.98
C GLU A 106 18.81 -7.62 22.07
N SER A 107 17.51 -7.32 22.19
CA SER A 107 16.44 -7.92 21.40
C SER A 107 16.39 -7.39 19.97
N PHE A 108 16.95 -6.21 19.72
CA PHE A 108 16.91 -5.61 18.39
C PHE A 108 17.82 -6.32 17.38
N PRO A 109 17.39 -6.42 16.10
CA PRO A 109 18.20 -7.03 15.04
C PRO A 109 19.53 -6.31 14.80
N PHE A 110 19.60 -5.00 15.03
CA PHE A 110 20.83 -4.22 14.84
C PHE A 110 21.88 -4.44 15.96
N TYR A 111 21.52 -5.06 17.09
CA TYR A 111 22.40 -5.18 18.27
C TYR A 111 23.78 -5.80 17.97
N PRO A 112 23.91 -6.91 17.23
CA PRO A 112 25.24 -7.49 16.97
C PRO A 112 26.13 -6.57 16.13
N VAL A 113 25.53 -5.74 15.27
CA VAL A 113 26.26 -4.76 14.47
C VAL A 113 26.67 -3.58 15.36
N LEU A 114 25.77 -3.10 16.22
CA LEU A 114 26.03 -2.04 17.19
C LEU A 114 27.21 -2.39 18.10
N CYS A 115 27.25 -3.60 18.66
CA CYS A 115 28.35 -4.06 19.51
C CYS A 115 29.71 -4.08 18.80
N ARG A 116 29.74 -4.29 17.47
CA ARG A 116 30.99 -4.29 16.70
C ARG A 116 31.52 -2.89 16.41
N VAL A 117 30.61 -1.92 16.31
CA VAL A 117 30.95 -0.51 16.00
C VAL A 117 31.25 0.26 17.28
N ALA A 118 30.70 -0.16 18.42
CA ALA A 118 31.01 0.44 19.71
C ALA A 118 32.46 0.13 20.15
N GLU A 119 33.20 1.18 20.51
CA GLU A 119 34.58 1.07 21.02
C GLU A 119 34.66 0.62 22.49
N LYS A 120 33.52 0.63 23.20
CA LYS A 120 33.38 0.21 24.60
C LYS A 120 32.05 -0.53 24.81
N PRO A 121 31.88 -1.26 25.92
CA PRO A 121 30.63 -1.94 26.23
C PRO A 121 29.42 -0.98 26.19
N LEU A 122 28.31 -1.41 25.59
CA LEU A 122 27.15 -0.53 25.36
C LEU A 122 26.52 0.01 26.66
N PHE A 123 26.67 -0.69 27.78
CA PHE A 123 26.19 -0.23 29.08
C PHE A 123 27.01 0.94 29.66
N GLU A 124 28.21 1.21 29.12
CA GLU A 124 29.06 2.34 29.50
C GLU A 124 28.85 3.58 28.62
N LEU A 125 28.02 3.47 27.57
CA LEU A 125 27.61 4.60 26.75
C LEU A 125 26.48 5.35 27.47
N ASP A 126 26.61 6.67 27.59
CA ASP A 126 25.47 7.53 27.94
C ASP A 126 24.44 7.54 26.80
N ASP A 127 23.28 8.15 27.05
CA ASP A 127 22.15 8.14 26.11
C ASP A 127 22.50 8.81 24.78
N GLU A 128 23.25 9.91 24.84
CA GLU A 128 23.67 10.68 23.68
C GLU A 128 24.67 9.89 22.82
N GLN A 129 25.65 9.25 23.45
CA GLN A 129 26.61 8.37 22.79
C GLN A 129 25.91 7.19 22.12
N LEU A 130 24.99 6.52 22.83
CA LEU A 130 24.25 5.37 22.30
C LEU A 130 23.40 5.76 21.08
N VAL A 131 22.63 6.84 21.20
CA VAL A 131 21.78 7.34 20.11
C VAL A 131 22.63 7.80 18.93
N THR A 132 23.71 8.54 19.18
CA THR A 132 24.59 9.04 18.12
C THR A 132 25.15 7.89 17.31
N LEU A 133 25.59 6.83 17.99
CA LEU A 133 26.09 5.61 17.37
C LEU A 133 25.01 4.84 16.58
N LEU A 134 23.74 4.89 17.02
CA LEU A 134 22.61 4.27 16.32
C LEU A 134 22.19 5.05 15.07
N LEU A 135 22.00 6.36 15.22
CA LEU A 135 21.25 7.16 14.24
C LEU A 135 22.15 7.81 13.19
N THR A 136 23.40 8.14 13.53
CA THR A 136 24.28 8.96 12.68
C THR A 136 25.34 8.12 11.97
N GLU A 137 26.01 8.72 10.98
CA GLU A 137 27.10 8.09 10.21
C GLU A 137 28.33 7.77 11.06
N SER A 138 28.44 8.30 12.29
CA SER A 138 29.49 7.90 13.24
C SER A 138 29.35 6.44 13.70
N GLY A 139 28.18 5.82 13.49
CA GLY A 139 27.97 4.39 13.71
C GLY A 139 27.13 3.72 12.64
N LEU A 140 25.89 3.37 12.95
CA LEU A 140 25.02 2.57 12.06
C LEU A 140 24.28 3.40 11.00
N GLY A 141 24.17 4.72 11.20
CA GLY A 141 23.49 5.64 10.30
C GLY A 141 22.01 5.32 10.07
N LEU A 142 21.30 4.74 11.04
CA LEU A 142 19.95 4.21 10.81
C LEU A 142 18.93 5.30 10.43
N ALA A 143 19.10 6.54 10.90
CA ALA A 143 18.17 7.62 10.59
C ALA A 143 18.21 8.05 9.12
N GLY A 144 19.36 7.89 8.46
CA GLY A 144 19.56 8.19 7.04
C GLY A 144 19.21 7.03 6.10
N LYS A 145 18.76 5.88 6.62
CA LYS A 145 18.39 4.72 5.80
C LYS A 145 16.89 4.71 5.48
N PRO A 146 16.48 4.25 4.29
CA PRO A 146 15.08 3.90 4.05
C PRO A 146 14.69 2.70 4.92
N LYS A 147 13.40 2.59 5.27
CA LYS A 147 12.89 1.48 6.09
C LYS A 147 13.30 0.09 5.56
N GLY A 148 13.31 -0.05 4.23
CA GLY A 148 13.70 -1.30 3.55
C GLY A 148 15.13 -1.78 3.87
N LEU A 149 16.03 -0.88 4.25
CA LEU A 149 17.42 -1.20 4.54
C LEU A 149 17.74 -1.24 6.04
N LEU A 150 16.72 -1.13 6.90
CA LEU A 150 16.88 -1.37 8.33
C LEU A 150 16.93 -2.87 8.62
N PRO A 151 17.80 -3.31 9.55
CA PRO A 151 17.73 -4.66 10.11
C PRO A 151 16.34 -4.93 10.70
N LEU A 152 15.65 -5.93 10.18
CA LEU A 152 14.27 -6.28 10.56
C LEU A 152 14.22 -7.55 11.40
N HIS A 153 14.95 -8.60 11.01
CA HIS A 153 14.99 -9.86 11.75
C HIS A 153 16.42 -10.36 11.96
N ARG A 154 16.59 -11.07 13.07
CA ARG A 154 17.83 -11.75 13.46
C ARG A 154 17.51 -13.18 13.86
N GLY A 155 18.27 -14.13 13.33
CA GLY A 155 18.21 -15.54 13.73
C GLY A 155 19.61 -16.14 13.83
N GLU A 156 19.69 -17.47 13.91
CA GLU A 156 20.98 -18.16 13.94
C GLU A 156 21.71 -17.96 12.60
N GLY A 157 22.82 -17.23 12.64
CA GLY A 157 23.67 -17.00 11.47
C GLY A 157 23.15 -15.96 10.47
N TYR A 158 22.05 -15.27 10.72
CA TYR A 158 21.56 -14.21 9.84
C TYR A 158 21.07 -12.96 10.57
N ASN A 159 21.19 -11.83 9.87
CA ASN A 159 20.64 -10.54 10.25
C ASN A 159 20.18 -9.83 8.98
N ARG A 160 18.87 -9.87 8.69
CA ARG A 160 18.32 -9.46 7.41
C ARG A 160 17.61 -8.12 7.52
N THR A 161 17.76 -7.33 6.48
CA THR A 161 16.97 -6.11 6.31
C THR A 161 15.56 -6.45 5.85
N ALA A 162 14.63 -5.51 6.01
CA ALA A 162 13.27 -5.65 5.50
C ALA A 162 13.22 -6.00 4.00
N PHE A 163 14.07 -5.35 3.19
CA PHE A 163 14.22 -5.65 1.76
C PHE A 163 14.69 -7.08 1.50
N ALA A 164 15.70 -7.56 2.25
CA ALA A 164 16.19 -8.92 2.11
C ALA A 164 15.10 -9.95 2.48
N GLU A 165 14.34 -9.69 3.55
CA GLU A 165 13.24 -10.55 3.98
C GLU A 165 12.16 -10.70 2.89
N HIS A 166 11.81 -9.64 2.16
CA HIS A 166 10.88 -9.73 1.05
C HIS A 166 11.36 -10.68 -0.06
N LEU A 167 12.66 -10.65 -0.39
CA LEU A 167 13.25 -11.52 -1.40
C LEU A 167 13.29 -12.99 -0.92
N HIS A 168 13.65 -13.22 0.35
CA HIS A 168 13.65 -14.56 0.94
C HIS A 168 12.23 -15.16 1.02
N GLU A 169 11.26 -14.42 1.55
CA GLU A 169 9.88 -14.90 1.71
C GLU A 169 9.21 -15.13 0.35
N GLY A 170 9.38 -14.20 -0.61
CA GLY A 170 8.87 -14.36 -1.97
C GLY A 170 9.53 -15.52 -2.72
N GLY A 171 10.85 -15.68 -2.59
CA GLY A 171 11.57 -16.82 -3.17
C GLY A 171 11.10 -18.16 -2.60
N ALA A 172 10.76 -18.22 -1.31
CA ALA A 172 10.19 -19.40 -0.68
C ALA A 172 8.74 -19.71 -1.15
N LEU A 173 8.06 -18.74 -1.76
CA LEU A 173 6.79 -18.89 -2.45
C LEU A 173 6.96 -19.19 -3.95
N ASN A 174 8.19 -19.37 -4.45
CA ASN A 174 8.52 -19.46 -5.88
C ASN A 174 8.19 -18.21 -6.72
N ILE A 175 7.99 -17.05 -6.07
CA ILE A 175 7.90 -15.77 -6.76
C ILE A 175 9.31 -15.33 -7.16
N ASN A 176 9.52 -15.05 -8.44
CA ASN A 176 10.81 -14.61 -8.96
C ASN A 176 10.84 -13.12 -9.33
N ARG A 177 9.68 -12.49 -9.52
CA ARG A 177 9.56 -11.08 -9.93
C ARG A 177 9.24 -10.21 -8.72
N PHE A 178 10.05 -9.20 -8.51
CA PHE A 178 9.90 -8.22 -7.44
C PHE A 178 9.99 -6.81 -8.01
N HIS A 179 9.20 -5.90 -7.49
CA HIS A 179 9.25 -4.49 -7.85
C HIS A 179 9.19 -3.64 -6.61
N PHE A 180 10.17 -2.76 -6.42
CA PHE A 180 10.23 -1.86 -5.28
C PHE A 180 10.11 -0.41 -5.73
N THR A 181 9.30 0.38 -5.04
CA THR A 181 9.38 1.84 -5.20
C THR A 181 10.45 2.36 -4.26
N VAL A 182 11.38 3.16 -4.75
CA VAL A 182 12.46 3.74 -3.95
C VAL A 182 12.55 5.23 -4.21
N SER A 183 13.10 5.98 -3.27
CA SER A 183 13.41 7.39 -3.51
C SER A 183 14.73 7.52 -4.31
N PRO A 184 14.91 8.58 -5.12
CA PRO A 184 16.10 8.74 -5.96
C PRO A 184 17.40 8.66 -5.14
N GLU A 185 17.43 9.28 -3.97
CA GLU A 185 18.58 9.38 -3.09
C GLU A 185 19.00 8.03 -2.47
N HIS A 186 18.06 7.09 -2.31
CA HIS A 186 18.34 5.78 -1.72
C HIS A 186 18.58 4.67 -2.75
N ARG A 187 18.43 4.95 -4.05
CA ARG A 187 18.53 3.93 -5.11
C ARG A 187 19.84 3.14 -5.07
N ALA A 188 20.97 3.84 -4.96
CA ALA A 188 22.29 3.20 -4.95
C ALA A 188 22.46 2.23 -3.76
N MET A 189 21.86 2.54 -2.61
CA MET A 189 21.91 1.67 -1.42
C MET A 189 21.13 0.37 -1.64
N PHE A 190 19.97 0.44 -2.31
CA PHE A 190 19.20 -0.75 -2.69
C PHE A 190 19.93 -1.62 -3.72
N ASP A 191 20.58 -1.01 -4.72
CA ASP A 191 21.37 -1.77 -5.69
C ASP A 191 22.52 -2.54 -5.01
N GLN A 192 23.21 -1.92 -4.04
CA GLN A 192 24.24 -2.58 -3.24
C GLN A 192 23.66 -3.73 -2.40
N GLN A 193 22.54 -3.50 -1.72
CA GLN A 193 21.89 -4.54 -0.91
C GLN A 193 21.42 -5.72 -1.78
N LEU A 194 20.89 -5.45 -2.97
CA LEU A 194 20.46 -6.48 -3.90
C LEU A 194 21.61 -7.38 -4.34
N GLN A 195 22.79 -6.82 -4.62
CA GLN A 195 23.98 -7.62 -4.96
C GLN A 195 24.36 -8.57 -3.82
N GLN A 196 24.34 -8.08 -2.58
CA GLN A 196 24.62 -8.91 -1.40
C GLN A 196 23.61 -10.06 -1.26
N VAL A 197 22.31 -9.73 -1.25
CA VAL A 197 21.25 -10.73 -1.03
C VAL A 197 21.19 -11.75 -2.16
N THR A 198 21.44 -11.34 -3.41
CA THR A 198 21.50 -12.27 -4.55
C THR A 198 22.60 -13.33 -4.37
N GLY A 199 23.74 -12.95 -3.79
CA GLY A 199 24.80 -13.90 -3.44
C GLY A 199 24.37 -14.92 -2.38
N GLU A 200 23.51 -14.53 -1.43
CA GLU A 200 23.01 -15.38 -0.35
C GLU A 200 21.90 -16.35 -0.81
N LEU A 201 21.03 -15.92 -1.72
CA LEU A 201 19.89 -16.71 -2.20
C LEU A 201 20.27 -17.89 -3.11
N GLY A 202 21.44 -17.84 -3.75
CA GLY A 202 21.86 -18.84 -4.75
C GLY A 202 20.98 -18.88 -6.02
N LYS A 203 20.04 -17.94 -6.15
CA LYS A 203 19.19 -17.70 -7.32
C LYS A 203 19.15 -16.20 -7.59
N SER A 204 18.97 -15.83 -8.86
CA SER A 204 18.88 -14.42 -9.27
C SER A 204 17.41 -14.00 -9.42
N PRO A 205 16.81 -13.32 -8.43
CA PRO A 205 15.48 -12.75 -8.59
C PRO A 205 15.49 -11.65 -9.65
N GLU A 206 14.39 -11.50 -10.38
CA GLU A 206 14.15 -10.36 -11.26
C GLU A 206 13.62 -9.21 -10.42
N VAL A 207 14.47 -8.21 -10.16
CA VAL A 207 14.13 -7.06 -9.30
C VAL A 207 14.09 -5.78 -10.13
N GLY A 208 12.91 -5.18 -10.21
CA GLY A 208 12.67 -3.85 -10.76
C GLY A 208 12.63 -2.78 -9.67
N PHE A 209 13.04 -1.57 -10.03
CA PHE A 209 12.90 -0.38 -9.19
C PHE A 209 12.17 0.71 -9.98
N SER A 210 11.13 1.28 -9.40
CA SER A 210 10.60 2.58 -9.86
C SER A 210 10.93 3.66 -8.84
N ILE A 211 11.15 4.86 -9.35
CA ILE A 211 11.43 6.03 -8.51
C ILE A 211 10.11 6.72 -8.22
N GLN A 212 9.86 7.03 -6.95
CA GLN A 212 8.77 7.95 -6.62
C GLN A 212 9.13 9.34 -7.16
N HIS A 213 8.49 9.74 -8.27
CA HIS A 213 8.81 11.00 -8.94
C HIS A 213 8.29 12.21 -8.13
N PRO A 214 9.06 13.29 -8.02
CA PRO A 214 8.63 14.56 -7.41
C PRO A 214 7.36 15.17 -8.06
N GLN A 215 7.05 14.80 -9.30
CA GLN A 215 5.80 15.19 -9.97
C GLN A 215 4.54 14.71 -9.25
N THR A 216 4.69 13.74 -8.33
CA THR A 216 3.60 13.24 -7.48
C THR A 216 3.53 13.95 -6.13
N ASP A 217 4.41 14.91 -5.85
CA ASP A 217 4.30 15.70 -4.64
C ASP A 217 3.05 16.59 -4.68
N THR A 218 2.40 16.74 -3.53
CA THR A 218 1.28 17.65 -3.34
C THR A 218 1.76 18.94 -2.69
N ILE A 219 1.15 20.05 -3.07
CA ILE A 219 1.28 21.30 -2.31
C ILE A 219 0.68 21.14 -0.91
N ALA A 220 1.13 21.95 0.04
CA ALA A 220 0.51 22.06 1.37
C ALA A 220 -0.17 23.42 1.53
N LEU A 221 -1.21 23.50 2.37
CA LEU A 221 -1.82 24.77 2.78
C LEU A 221 -1.44 25.09 4.22
N ASP A 222 -1.29 26.38 4.49
CA ASP A 222 -1.26 26.91 5.84
C ASP A 222 -2.69 26.91 6.41
N LEU A 223 -2.88 26.28 7.58
CA LEU A 223 -4.21 26.07 8.16
C LEU A 223 -4.85 27.36 8.67
N GLU A 224 -4.05 28.39 9.04
CA GLU A 224 -4.58 29.65 9.54
C GLU A 224 -5.07 30.56 8.40
N SER A 225 -4.28 30.65 7.33
CA SER A 225 -4.53 31.54 6.20
C SER A 225 -5.30 30.90 5.05
N GLY A 226 -5.25 29.57 4.92
CA GLY A 226 -5.82 28.83 3.78
C GLY A 226 -5.08 29.07 2.46
N LEU A 227 -3.85 29.60 2.52
CA LEU A 227 -2.99 29.88 1.36
C LEU A 227 -1.92 28.78 1.19
N PRO A 228 -1.24 28.70 0.03
CA PRO A 228 -0.12 27.77 -0.13
C PRO A 228 0.93 27.98 0.96
N LEU A 229 1.42 26.89 1.54
CA LEU A 229 2.40 26.92 2.63
C LEU A 229 3.80 27.22 2.09
N HIS A 230 4.48 28.19 2.70
CA HIS A 230 5.88 28.52 2.42
C HIS A 230 6.78 28.25 3.62
N ASP A 231 8.04 27.92 3.36
CA ASP A 231 9.07 27.82 4.40
C ASP A 231 9.59 29.21 4.84
N ASP A 232 10.47 29.25 5.84
CA ASP A 232 11.07 30.49 6.36
C ASP A 232 11.86 31.27 5.29
N ALA A 233 12.27 30.61 4.20
CA ALA A 233 12.96 31.22 3.07
C ALA A 233 12.00 31.68 1.95
N GLY A 234 10.69 31.52 2.15
CA GLY A 234 9.65 31.91 1.19
C GLY A 234 9.49 30.93 0.02
N ASN A 235 10.00 29.70 0.13
CA ASN A 235 9.81 28.68 -0.91
C ASN A 235 8.55 27.86 -0.64
N LEU A 236 7.84 27.51 -1.71
CA LEU A 236 6.66 26.65 -1.64
C LEU A 236 7.01 25.28 -1.05
N VAL A 237 6.26 24.86 -0.03
CA VAL A 237 6.44 23.57 0.64
C VAL A 237 5.66 22.48 -0.08
N PHE A 238 6.36 21.40 -0.42
CA PHE A 238 5.79 20.21 -1.04
C PHE A 238 5.82 19.05 -0.05
N ARG A 239 4.80 18.19 -0.13
CA ARG A 239 4.71 16.94 0.63
C ARG A 239 4.61 15.79 -0.37
N PRO A 240 5.30 14.67 -0.16
CA PRO A 240 5.06 13.48 -0.96
C PRO A 240 3.59 13.07 -0.82
N ALA A 241 2.85 12.84 -1.91
CA ALA A 241 1.43 12.47 -1.89
C ALA A 241 1.13 11.07 -1.31
N GLY A 242 2.05 10.49 -0.54
CA GLY A 242 1.94 9.14 0.01
C GLY A 242 1.73 8.09 -1.09
N HIS A 243 0.67 7.30 -0.95
CA HIS A 243 0.28 6.25 -1.90
C HIS A 243 -0.30 6.78 -3.22
N GLY A 244 -0.45 8.09 -3.43
CA GLY A 244 -0.98 8.67 -4.67
C GLY A 244 -0.15 8.32 -5.93
N ALA A 245 1.15 8.05 -5.77
CA ALA A 245 2.01 7.56 -6.84
C ALA A 245 1.86 6.05 -7.12
N LEU A 246 1.08 5.31 -6.31
CA LEU A 246 1.00 3.85 -6.37
C LEU A 246 0.49 3.38 -7.73
N LEU A 247 -0.56 4.00 -8.28
CA LEU A 247 -1.17 3.56 -9.54
C LEU A 247 -0.19 3.68 -10.70
N THR A 248 0.50 4.81 -10.83
CA THR A 248 1.56 4.99 -11.83
C THR A 248 2.68 3.97 -11.67
N ASN A 249 3.13 3.72 -10.44
CA ASN A 249 4.17 2.73 -10.18
C ASN A 249 3.69 1.29 -10.47
N LEU A 250 2.42 0.97 -10.20
CA LEU A 250 1.81 -0.32 -10.52
C LEU A 250 1.69 -0.52 -12.03
N GLU A 251 1.31 0.51 -12.79
CA GLU A 251 1.34 0.45 -14.25
C GLU A 251 2.76 0.22 -14.78
N GLN A 252 3.76 0.90 -14.21
CA GLN A 252 5.16 0.77 -14.60
C GLN A 252 5.82 -0.56 -14.23
N CYS A 253 5.28 -1.31 -13.26
CA CYS A 253 5.84 -2.61 -12.88
C CYS A 253 5.60 -3.71 -13.93
N ASP A 254 4.74 -3.44 -14.92
CA ASP A 254 4.38 -4.34 -16.03
C ASP A 254 3.86 -5.72 -15.56
N GLY A 255 3.40 -5.82 -14.31
CA GLY A 255 2.88 -7.04 -13.70
C GLY A 255 1.55 -7.50 -14.32
N ASP A 256 1.33 -8.80 -14.36
CA ASP A 256 0.02 -9.39 -14.65
C ASP A 256 -0.78 -9.53 -13.34
N LEU A 257 -0.32 -10.43 -12.47
CA LEU A 257 -0.83 -10.60 -11.11
C LEU A 257 0.15 -9.95 -10.15
N VAL A 258 -0.33 -9.12 -9.22
CA VAL A 258 0.54 -8.34 -8.33
C VAL A 258 0.16 -8.58 -6.87
N LEU A 259 1.14 -8.93 -6.04
CA LEU A 259 1.01 -8.98 -4.58
C LEU A 259 1.61 -7.70 -3.98
N ILE A 260 0.78 -6.83 -3.42
CA ILE A 260 1.20 -5.57 -2.80
C ILE A 260 1.38 -5.79 -1.31
N ARG A 261 2.55 -5.39 -0.78
CA ARG A 261 2.86 -5.41 0.66
C ARG A 261 3.68 -4.23 1.11
N ASN A 262 3.48 -3.82 2.36
CA ASN A 262 4.35 -2.85 3.00
C ASN A 262 5.75 -3.42 3.21
N ILE A 263 6.76 -2.56 3.10
CA ILE A 263 8.16 -2.94 3.26
C ILE A 263 8.47 -3.55 4.63
N ASP A 264 7.83 -3.06 5.69
CA ASP A 264 8.00 -3.51 7.08
C ASP A 264 7.05 -4.66 7.49
N ASN A 265 6.14 -5.09 6.61
CA ASN A 265 5.23 -6.19 6.88
C ASN A 265 5.77 -7.52 6.33
N VAL A 266 6.81 -8.04 6.98
CA VAL A 266 7.29 -9.41 6.76
C VAL A 266 7.36 -10.11 8.11
N ALA A 267 6.82 -11.32 8.19
CA ALA A 267 6.87 -12.12 9.41
C ALA A 267 8.27 -12.72 9.63
N PRO A 268 8.72 -12.88 10.89
CA PRO A 268 9.95 -13.59 11.19
C PRO A 268 9.82 -15.06 10.79
N GLU A 269 10.94 -15.71 10.47
CA GLU A 269 10.98 -17.05 9.87
C GLU A 269 10.11 -18.10 10.58
N HIS A 270 10.11 -18.12 11.91
CA HIS A 270 9.31 -19.06 12.71
C HIS A 270 7.78 -18.84 12.58
N LEU A 271 7.32 -17.70 12.08
CA LEU A 271 5.92 -17.37 11.80
C LEU A 271 5.60 -17.29 10.29
N GLN A 272 6.56 -17.59 9.41
CA GLN A 272 6.35 -17.45 7.97
C GLN A 272 5.40 -18.51 7.39
N SER A 273 5.28 -19.70 7.99
CA SER A 273 4.46 -20.76 7.38
C SER A 273 3.00 -20.37 7.22
N PRO A 274 2.26 -19.95 8.28
CA PRO A 274 0.87 -19.53 8.13
C PRO A 274 0.73 -18.31 7.21
N TYR A 275 1.69 -17.39 7.25
CA TYR A 275 1.68 -16.20 6.41
C TYR A 275 1.81 -16.53 4.92
N ARG A 276 2.69 -17.48 4.57
CA ARG A 276 2.82 -18.01 3.21
C ARG A 276 1.54 -18.69 2.74
N ASP A 277 0.90 -19.50 3.58
CA ASP A 277 -0.37 -20.15 3.23
C ASP A 277 -1.46 -19.13 2.92
N TRP A 278 -1.62 -18.10 3.77
CA TRP A 278 -2.57 -17.01 3.49
C TRP A 278 -2.23 -16.20 2.24
N THR A 279 -0.94 -16.04 1.93
CA THR A 279 -0.50 -15.38 0.68
C THR A 279 -0.92 -16.19 -0.54
N ARG A 280 -0.71 -17.52 -0.49
CA ARG A 280 -1.09 -18.45 -1.56
C ARG A 280 -2.61 -18.49 -1.73
N LEU A 281 -3.38 -18.54 -0.65
CA LEU A 281 -4.84 -18.49 -0.69
C LEU A 281 -5.35 -17.18 -1.31
N LEU A 282 -4.79 -16.04 -0.91
CA LEU A 282 -5.16 -14.73 -1.47
C LEU A 282 -4.89 -14.66 -2.97
N GLY A 283 -3.70 -15.10 -3.41
CA GLY A 283 -3.34 -15.13 -4.82
C GLY A 283 -4.13 -16.18 -5.61
N GLY A 284 -4.42 -17.33 -5.03
CA GLY A 284 -5.29 -18.36 -5.60
C GLY A 284 -6.69 -17.84 -5.85
N LEU A 285 -7.27 -17.14 -4.87
CA LEU A 285 -8.60 -16.51 -4.99
C LEU A 285 -8.62 -15.45 -6.10
N LEU A 286 -7.53 -14.69 -6.26
CA LEU A 286 -7.39 -13.73 -7.36
C LEU A 286 -7.42 -14.44 -8.71
N VAL A 287 -6.65 -15.52 -8.86
CA VAL A 287 -6.57 -16.30 -10.10
C VAL A 287 -7.93 -16.89 -10.45
N ASP A 288 -8.61 -17.48 -9.46
CA ASP A 288 -9.93 -18.06 -9.65
C ASP A 288 -10.98 -17.00 -10.04
N THR A 289 -11.01 -15.88 -9.31
CA THR A 289 -11.90 -14.75 -9.61
C THR A 289 -11.63 -14.18 -11.01
N GLN A 290 -10.37 -14.03 -11.41
CA GLN A 290 -9.99 -13.58 -12.75
C GLN A 290 -10.51 -14.55 -13.83
N LYS A 291 -10.35 -15.86 -13.63
CA LYS A 291 -10.87 -16.87 -14.57
C LYS A 291 -12.40 -16.77 -14.72
N GLN A 292 -13.13 -16.60 -13.62
CA GLN A 292 -14.58 -16.44 -13.64
C GLN A 292 -15.01 -15.15 -14.36
N VAL A 293 -14.33 -14.02 -14.10
CA VAL A 293 -14.59 -12.75 -14.79
C VAL A 293 -14.37 -12.89 -16.29
N PHE A 294 -13.26 -13.51 -16.72
CA PHE A 294 -12.97 -13.69 -18.15
C PHE A 294 -13.99 -14.60 -18.82
N HIS A 295 -14.42 -15.67 -18.14
CA HIS A 295 -15.51 -16.53 -18.62
C HIS A 295 -16.82 -15.75 -18.84
N TRP A 296 -17.22 -14.91 -17.89
CA TRP A 296 -18.41 -14.07 -18.05
C TRP A 296 -18.27 -13.07 -19.21
N LEU A 297 -17.11 -12.43 -19.36
CA LEU A 297 -16.87 -11.52 -20.47
C LEU A 297 -16.95 -12.23 -21.83
N GLU A 298 -16.44 -13.46 -21.93
CA GLU A 298 -16.56 -14.29 -23.14
C GLU A 298 -18.01 -14.68 -23.46
N LEU A 299 -18.81 -14.99 -22.44
CA LEU A 299 -20.25 -15.27 -22.61
C LEU A 299 -21.02 -14.02 -23.05
N LEU A 300 -20.72 -12.86 -22.46
CA LEU A 300 -21.34 -11.57 -22.83
C LEU A 300 -21.06 -11.20 -24.29
N ASP A 301 -19.89 -11.56 -24.82
CA ASP A 301 -19.54 -11.34 -26.24
C ASP A 301 -20.32 -12.26 -27.21
N GLN A 302 -20.97 -13.32 -26.72
CA GLN A 302 -21.75 -14.28 -27.51
C GLN A 302 -23.26 -14.00 -27.54
N ALA A 303 -23.70 -12.83 -27.05
CA ALA A 303 -25.11 -12.43 -26.93
C ALA A 303 -25.93 -13.45 -26.11
N PRO A 304 -25.67 -13.54 -24.79
CA PRO A 304 -26.23 -14.57 -23.93
C PRO A 304 -27.73 -14.37 -23.68
N GLY A 305 -28.39 -15.44 -23.27
CA GLY A 305 -29.81 -15.43 -22.90
C GLY A 305 -30.08 -14.73 -21.56
N ALA A 306 -31.36 -14.53 -21.23
CA ALA A 306 -31.77 -13.85 -19.99
C ALA A 306 -31.30 -14.56 -18.71
N GLU A 307 -31.21 -15.90 -18.71
CA GLU A 307 -30.74 -16.68 -17.56
C GLU A 307 -29.25 -16.45 -17.29
N GLU A 308 -28.44 -16.44 -18.33
CA GLU A 308 -27.00 -16.17 -18.26
C GLU A 308 -26.73 -14.72 -17.83
N LEU A 309 -27.52 -13.75 -18.30
CA LEU A 309 -27.44 -12.36 -17.85
C LEU A 309 -27.78 -12.21 -16.36
N ALA A 310 -28.82 -12.91 -15.89
CA ALA A 310 -29.18 -12.92 -14.48
C ALA A 310 -28.09 -13.58 -13.62
N ALA A 311 -27.46 -14.66 -14.11
CA ALA A 311 -26.36 -15.31 -13.44
C ALA A 311 -25.10 -14.42 -13.39
N ALA A 312 -24.77 -13.71 -14.47
CA ALA A 312 -23.67 -12.74 -14.51
C ALA A 312 -23.91 -11.55 -13.57
N ALA A 313 -25.15 -11.04 -13.50
CA ALA A 313 -25.53 -10.00 -12.55
C ALA A 313 -25.38 -10.48 -11.10
N THR A 314 -25.84 -11.70 -10.82
CA THR A 314 -25.71 -12.33 -9.50
C THR A 314 -24.24 -12.51 -9.11
N PHE A 315 -23.40 -13.00 -10.03
CA PHE A 315 -21.96 -13.12 -9.83
C PHE A 315 -21.32 -11.75 -9.54
N THR A 316 -21.69 -10.72 -10.30
CA THR A 316 -21.16 -9.36 -10.14
C THR A 316 -21.50 -8.78 -8.76
N GLU A 317 -22.75 -8.97 -8.31
CA GLU A 317 -23.18 -8.52 -6.99
C GLU A 317 -22.49 -9.30 -5.87
N GLN A 318 -22.47 -10.63 -5.93
CA GLN A 318 -21.91 -11.46 -4.87
C GLN A 318 -20.39 -11.31 -4.74
N THR A 319 -19.69 -11.13 -5.86
CA THR A 319 -18.21 -11.08 -5.89
C THR A 319 -17.68 -9.68 -5.62
N PHE A 320 -18.34 -8.64 -6.17
CA PHE A 320 -17.82 -7.27 -6.13
C PHE A 320 -18.72 -6.30 -5.35
N GLY A 321 -19.89 -6.73 -4.89
CA GLY A 321 -20.88 -5.86 -4.27
C GLY A 321 -21.47 -4.84 -5.25
N ARG A 322 -21.32 -5.03 -6.57
CA ARG A 322 -21.79 -4.10 -7.59
C ARG A 322 -23.08 -4.61 -8.22
N ARG A 323 -24.11 -3.77 -8.26
CA ARG A 323 -25.43 -4.13 -8.81
C ARG A 323 -25.58 -3.60 -10.23
N VAL A 324 -26.34 -4.32 -11.04
CA VAL A 324 -26.87 -3.79 -12.30
C VAL A 324 -28.17 -3.03 -12.02
N ASP A 325 -28.57 -2.15 -12.93
CA ASP A 325 -29.90 -1.54 -12.84
C ASP A 325 -30.93 -2.55 -13.35
N GLU A 326 -31.86 -2.96 -12.50
CA GLU A 326 -32.88 -3.97 -12.81
C GLU A 326 -33.81 -3.53 -13.96
N ASN A 327 -33.87 -2.22 -14.26
CA ASN A 327 -34.67 -1.68 -15.36
C ASN A 327 -33.97 -1.81 -16.72
N VAL A 328 -32.67 -2.13 -16.73
CA VAL A 328 -31.85 -2.23 -17.93
C VAL A 328 -31.89 -3.67 -18.45
N LEU A 329 -32.19 -3.86 -19.74
CA LEU A 329 -32.40 -5.17 -20.36
C LEU A 329 -31.63 -5.32 -21.68
N GLY A 330 -31.43 -6.56 -22.11
CA GLY A 330 -30.85 -6.90 -23.40
C GLY A 330 -29.43 -6.34 -23.57
N GLU A 331 -29.15 -5.69 -24.71
CA GLU A 331 -27.83 -5.14 -25.03
C GLU A 331 -27.33 -4.11 -24.00
N GLN A 332 -28.22 -3.30 -23.43
CA GLN A 332 -27.82 -2.31 -22.43
C GLN A 332 -27.34 -2.98 -21.13
N LEU A 333 -27.93 -4.13 -20.78
CA LEU A 333 -27.52 -4.90 -19.60
C LEU A 333 -26.17 -5.58 -19.87
N ILE A 334 -25.95 -6.08 -21.08
CA ILE A 334 -24.65 -6.61 -21.52
C ILE A 334 -23.57 -5.53 -21.38
N ASP A 335 -23.82 -4.31 -21.86
CA ASP A 335 -22.86 -3.22 -21.78
C ASP A 335 -22.59 -2.79 -20.32
N GLN A 336 -23.63 -2.76 -19.47
CA GLN A 336 -23.46 -2.46 -18.05
C GLN A 336 -22.62 -3.52 -17.33
N LEU A 337 -22.91 -4.81 -17.55
CA LEU A 337 -22.14 -5.92 -16.98
C LEU A 337 -20.69 -5.89 -17.46
N ARG A 338 -20.48 -5.67 -18.76
CA ARG A 338 -19.14 -5.54 -19.34
C ARG A 338 -18.36 -4.39 -18.68
N HIS A 339 -18.99 -3.24 -18.48
CA HIS A 339 -18.35 -2.09 -17.82
C HIS A 339 -17.99 -2.37 -16.34
N LEU A 340 -18.78 -3.19 -15.64
CA LEU A 340 -18.51 -3.58 -14.25
C LEU A 340 -17.42 -4.65 -14.14
N LEU A 341 -17.37 -5.59 -15.09
CA LEU A 341 -16.49 -6.76 -15.06
C LEU A 341 -15.13 -6.56 -15.76
N ASP A 342 -15.06 -5.79 -16.85
CA ASP A 342 -13.84 -5.56 -17.64
C ASP A 342 -12.96 -4.47 -16.98
N ARG A 343 -12.51 -4.77 -15.75
CA ARG A 343 -11.77 -3.87 -14.86
C ARG A 343 -10.64 -4.61 -14.15
N PRO A 344 -9.65 -3.90 -13.57
CA PRO A 344 -8.71 -4.50 -12.63
C PRO A 344 -9.43 -5.15 -11.45
N ILE A 345 -8.97 -6.32 -11.03
CA ILE A 345 -9.52 -7.02 -9.86
C ILE A 345 -8.58 -6.77 -8.69
N ARG A 346 -9.14 -6.50 -7.51
CA ARG A 346 -8.39 -6.32 -6.26
C ARG A 346 -9.01 -7.17 -5.16
N ILE A 347 -8.22 -8.03 -4.56
CA ILE A 347 -8.59 -8.84 -3.39
C ILE A 347 -7.71 -8.43 -2.22
N CYS A 348 -8.33 -8.17 -1.08
CA CYS A 348 -7.66 -7.63 0.09
C CYS A 348 -7.81 -8.61 1.27
N GLY A 349 -6.69 -9.04 1.84
CA GLY A 349 -6.69 -9.80 3.08
C GLY A 349 -7.13 -8.94 4.26
N MET A 350 -7.98 -9.50 5.12
CA MET A 350 -8.48 -8.83 6.32
C MET A 350 -8.00 -9.57 7.57
N VAL A 351 -7.64 -8.83 8.61
CA VAL A 351 -7.31 -9.39 9.92
C VAL A 351 -8.17 -8.73 11.01
N PRO A 352 -8.51 -9.44 12.10
CA PRO A 352 -9.27 -8.85 13.20
C PRO A 352 -8.53 -7.65 13.80
N VAL A 353 -9.27 -6.60 14.18
CA VAL A 353 -8.70 -5.44 14.87
C VAL A 353 -8.29 -5.82 16.29
N SER A 354 -7.10 -5.37 16.71
CA SER A 354 -6.65 -5.41 18.10
C SER A 354 -6.49 -3.97 18.62
N GLY A 355 -7.55 -3.39 19.16
CA GLY A 355 -7.55 -2.01 19.67
C GLY A 355 -8.59 -1.11 18.98
N HIS A 356 -8.31 0.20 18.94
CA HIS A 356 -9.19 1.16 18.26
C HIS A 356 -8.93 1.14 16.75
N PRO A 357 -9.96 1.01 15.91
CA PRO A 357 -9.79 0.97 14.47
C PRO A 357 -9.36 2.35 13.95
N GLY A 358 -8.18 2.42 13.31
CA GLY A 358 -7.73 3.60 12.57
C GLY A 358 -8.30 3.68 11.14
N GLY A 359 -9.20 2.75 10.79
CA GLY A 359 -9.74 2.50 9.47
C GLY A 359 -10.25 1.06 9.36
N GLY A 360 -10.75 0.65 8.20
CA GLY A 360 -11.25 -0.71 8.00
C GLY A 360 -12.02 -0.92 6.69
N PRO A 361 -12.54 -2.14 6.46
CA PRO A 361 -13.42 -2.42 5.35
C PRO A 361 -14.86 -1.99 5.70
N PHE A 362 -15.46 -1.16 4.86
CA PHE A 362 -16.83 -0.66 5.00
C PHE A 362 -17.58 -0.77 3.69
N TRP A 363 -18.89 -0.95 3.79
CA TRP A 363 -19.79 -0.66 2.69
C TRP A 363 -19.97 0.86 2.59
N THR A 364 -19.73 1.42 1.41
CA THR A 364 -19.84 2.86 1.16
C THR A 364 -20.67 3.11 -0.09
N GLY A 365 -21.53 4.13 -0.04
CA GLY A 365 -22.27 4.61 -1.21
C GLY A 365 -21.42 5.52 -2.10
N ASP A 366 -21.48 5.33 -3.41
CA ASP A 366 -20.92 6.28 -4.37
C ASP A 366 -21.94 7.37 -4.77
N ALA A 367 -21.51 8.33 -5.60
CA ALA A 367 -22.33 9.48 -5.99
C ALA A 367 -23.60 9.11 -6.78
N VAL A 368 -23.70 7.88 -7.30
CA VAL A 368 -24.88 7.37 -8.01
C VAL A 368 -25.69 6.39 -7.15
N GLY A 369 -25.37 6.27 -5.85
CA GLY A 369 -26.09 5.44 -4.89
C GLY A 369 -25.76 3.96 -4.95
N GLN A 370 -24.72 3.54 -5.69
CA GLN A 370 -24.23 2.17 -5.60
C GLN A 370 -23.43 2.00 -4.31
N VAL A 371 -23.75 0.93 -3.59
CA VAL A 371 -23.06 0.56 -2.35
C VAL A 371 -22.09 -0.56 -2.66
N SER A 372 -20.81 -0.36 -2.35
CA SER A 372 -19.76 -1.38 -2.59
C SER A 372 -18.76 -1.44 -1.43
N PRO A 373 -18.07 -2.56 -1.22
CA PRO A 373 -17.09 -2.67 -0.15
C PRO A 373 -15.81 -1.90 -0.50
N GLN A 374 -15.36 -1.04 0.39
CA GLN A 374 -14.15 -0.22 0.27
C GLN A 374 -13.30 -0.33 1.53
N ILE A 375 -12.00 -0.08 1.40
CA ILE A 375 -11.09 0.08 2.55
C ILE A 375 -10.99 1.58 2.81
N ILE A 376 -11.44 2.01 3.97
CA ILE A 376 -11.52 3.41 4.36
C ILE A 376 -10.56 3.66 5.51
N GLU A 377 -9.72 4.68 5.37
CA GLU A 377 -8.87 5.18 6.44
C GLU A 377 -9.65 6.12 7.35
N GLY A 378 -9.34 6.15 8.65
CA GLY A 378 -10.06 6.95 9.65
C GLY A 378 -10.13 8.44 9.31
N VAL A 379 -9.08 8.99 8.69
CA VAL A 379 -9.01 10.39 8.24
C VAL A 379 -10.01 10.74 7.13
N GLN A 380 -10.62 9.74 6.48
CA GLN A 380 -11.66 9.93 5.48
C GLN A 380 -13.06 10.00 6.09
N ILE A 381 -13.18 9.83 7.40
CA ILE A 381 -14.45 9.82 8.13
C ILE A 381 -14.55 11.11 8.93
N ASP A 382 -15.69 11.77 8.85
CA ASP A 382 -15.93 13.05 9.54
C ASP A 382 -15.78 12.86 11.07
N PRO A 383 -14.79 13.50 11.73
CA PRO A 383 -14.59 13.37 13.17
C PRO A 383 -15.73 13.99 13.98
N ASP A 384 -16.52 14.90 13.40
CA ASP A 384 -17.60 15.61 14.07
C ASP A 384 -18.98 14.95 13.85
N ASP A 385 -19.07 13.95 12.97
CA ASP A 385 -20.30 13.16 12.76
C ASP A 385 -20.34 11.95 13.70
N GLU A 386 -21.11 12.07 14.79
CA GLU A 386 -21.28 11.03 15.81
C GLU A 386 -21.73 9.68 15.22
N GLN A 387 -22.63 9.68 14.22
CA GLN A 387 -23.13 8.45 13.61
C GLN A 387 -22.02 7.75 12.81
N GLN A 388 -21.20 8.51 12.09
CA GLN A 388 -20.07 7.96 11.34
C GLN A 388 -18.97 7.43 12.28
N GLN A 389 -18.74 8.11 13.41
CA GLN A 389 -17.80 7.64 14.43
C GLN A 389 -18.27 6.34 15.11
N GLU A 390 -19.58 6.17 15.33
CA GLU A 390 -20.15 4.89 15.81
C GLU A 390 -19.90 3.75 14.83
N LEU A 391 -20.07 3.99 13.51
CA LEU A 391 -19.80 2.99 12.48
C LEU A 391 -18.31 2.64 12.43
N LEU A 392 -17.42 3.63 12.53
CA LEU A 392 -15.97 3.40 12.61
C LEU A 392 -15.62 2.53 13.82
N ALA A 393 -16.14 2.87 15.00
CA ALA A 393 -15.91 2.12 16.24
C ALA A 393 -16.45 0.68 16.18
N ALA A 394 -17.47 0.42 15.35
CA ALA A 394 -18.01 -0.91 15.11
C ALA A 394 -17.18 -1.77 14.14
N SER A 395 -16.07 -1.25 13.60
CA SER A 395 -15.18 -2.02 12.72
C SER A 395 -14.58 -3.23 13.45
N THR A 396 -14.65 -4.38 12.79
CA THR A 396 -14.16 -5.65 13.35
C THR A 396 -12.85 -6.11 12.73
N HIS A 397 -12.49 -5.57 11.57
CA HIS A 397 -11.33 -5.99 10.78
C HIS A 397 -10.58 -4.77 10.21
N PHE A 398 -9.32 -4.96 9.89
CA PHE A 398 -8.54 -3.99 9.12
C PHE A 398 -7.74 -4.69 8.02
N ASN A 399 -7.30 -3.93 7.02
CA ASN A 399 -6.42 -4.43 5.96
C ASN A 399 -4.96 -4.15 6.36
N PRO A 400 -4.10 -5.17 6.51
CA PRO A 400 -2.68 -5.00 6.84
C PRO A 400 -1.82 -4.67 5.59
N VAL A 401 -2.45 -4.20 4.51
CA VAL A 401 -1.88 -4.05 3.17
C VAL A 401 -1.36 -5.40 2.64
N ASN A 402 -2.21 -6.42 2.70
CA ASN A 402 -1.98 -7.70 2.03
C ASN A 402 -2.97 -7.81 0.86
N ILE A 403 -2.55 -7.34 -0.31
CA ILE A 403 -3.45 -7.12 -1.44
C ILE A 403 -2.95 -7.91 -2.66
N ALA A 404 -3.86 -8.56 -3.37
CA ALA A 404 -3.60 -9.21 -4.65
C ALA A 404 -4.41 -8.52 -5.75
N CYS A 405 -3.75 -8.13 -6.84
CA CYS A 405 -4.35 -7.41 -7.96
C CYS A 405 -4.15 -8.13 -9.29
N SER A 406 -5.16 -8.10 -10.16
CA SER A 406 -5.05 -8.45 -11.58
C SER A 406 -5.08 -7.16 -12.40
N LEU A 407 -4.02 -6.88 -13.15
CA LEU A 407 -3.83 -5.60 -13.84
C LEU A 407 -3.97 -5.67 -15.37
N ARG A 408 -4.27 -6.86 -15.91
CA ARG A 408 -4.45 -7.08 -17.35
C ARG A 408 -5.84 -7.62 -17.66
N ASP A 409 -6.34 -7.28 -18.84
CA ASP A 409 -7.59 -7.80 -19.39
C ASP A 409 -7.42 -9.25 -19.92
N ARG A 410 -8.52 -9.84 -20.38
CA ARG A 410 -8.55 -11.20 -20.94
C ARG A 410 -7.69 -11.38 -22.20
N HIS A 411 -7.26 -10.29 -22.83
CA HIS A 411 -6.39 -10.28 -24.01
C HIS A 411 -4.91 -10.01 -23.64
N GLY A 412 -4.60 -9.90 -22.35
CA GLY A 412 -3.25 -9.60 -21.83
C GLY A 412 -2.85 -8.13 -21.91
N LYS A 413 -3.76 -7.24 -22.29
CA LYS A 413 -3.50 -5.80 -22.37
C LYS A 413 -3.59 -5.19 -20.96
N PRO A 414 -2.64 -4.33 -20.55
CA PRO A 414 -2.69 -3.68 -19.26
C PRO A 414 -3.86 -2.69 -19.20
N TYR A 415 -4.57 -2.67 -18.07
CA TYR A 415 -5.54 -1.61 -17.77
C TYR A 415 -4.82 -0.29 -17.49
N ARG A 416 -5.48 0.82 -17.83
CA ARG A 416 -5.07 2.16 -17.42
C ARG A 416 -5.70 2.49 -16.08
N LEU A 417 -4.96 2.29 -15.01
CA LEU A 417 -5.38 2.51 -13.63
C LEU A 417 -5.72 3.98 -13.38
N GLN A 418 -5.04 4.92 -14.06
CA GLN A 418 -5.36 6.35 -13.97
C GLN A 418 -6.79 6.68 -14.45
N GLU A 419 -7.34 5.91 -15.40
CA GLU A 419 -8.72 6.07 -15.87
C GLU A 419 -9.75 5.48 -14.88
N MET A 420 -9.29 4.85 -13.79
CA MET A 420 -10.13 4.17 -12.79
C MET A 420 -10.13 4.90 -11.42
N VAL A 421 -9.52 6.08 -11.35
CA VAL A 421 -9.45 6.91 -10.14
C VAL A 421 -10.78 7.62 -9.90
N ASP A 422 -11.24 7.64 -8.64
CA ASP A 422 -12.30 8.54 -8.23
C ASP A 422 -11.70 9.90 -7.83
N GLU A 423 -11.74 10.86 -8.76
CA GLU A 423 -11.21 12.21 -8.61
C GLU A 423 -11.86 13.03 -7.48
N LYS A 424 -13.01 12.60 -6.96
CA LYS A 424 -13.69 13.27 -5.85
C LYS A 424 -13.19 12.81 -4.49
N THR A 425 -12.55 11.64 -4.44
CA THR A 425 -12.03 11.08 -3.20
C THR A 425 -10.62 11.62 -2.93
N SER A 426 -10.40 12.09 -1.69
CA SER A 426 -9.09 12.58 -1.26
C SER A 426 -8.77 12.20 0.17
N LEU A 427 -7.48 12.16 0.47
CA LEU A 427 -6.92 11.94 1.81
C LEU A 427 -6.15 13.21 2.18
N VAL A 428 -6.70 13.99 3.11
CA VAL A 428 -6.05 15.20 3.62
C VAL A 428 -5.67 14.95 5.07
N THR A 429 -4.39 15.12 5.38
CA THR A 429 -3.84 14.95 6.74
C THR A 429 -3.16 16.24 7.18
N GLY A 430 -3.41 16.64 8.43
CA GLY A 430 -2.77 17.80 9.08
C GLY A 430 -1.38 17.53 9.63
#